data_AF-A0A8X7TN15-F1
#
_entry.id   AF-A0A8X7TN15-F1
#
_cell.length_a   1.000
_cell.length_b   1.000
_cell.length_c   1.000
_cell.angle_alpha   90.00
_cell.angle_beta   90.00
_cell.angle_gamma   90.00
#
_symmetry.space_group_name_H-M   'P 1'
#
loop_
_entity.id
_entity.type
_entity.pdbx_description
1 polymer ?
#
loop_
_entity_poly.entity_id
_entity_poly.type
_entity_poly.pdbx_seq_one_letter_code
_entity_poly.pdbx_strand_id
1 'polypeptide(L)'
;MMQRVFTFGKGRSEGNKGMKSLLGGKGANLAEMASIGLSVPPGLTISTEACQQYQVAGKKLPEGLWEEILEGLSFIERDIGASLADPPSHSSSPSAPAPP
;
A
#
# COMPACT_ATOMS: atom_id res chain seq x y z
N MET A 1 8.87 -18.67 -0.75
CA MET A 1 8.13 -17.85 0.23
C MET A 1 6.99 -17.17 -0.54
N MET A 2 5.76 -17.15 -0.03
CA MET A 2 4.59 -16.64 -0.75
C MET A 2 4.40 -15.16 -0.42
N GLN A 3 4.44 -14.27 -1.41
CA GLN A 3 4.18 -12.84 -1.22
C GLN A 3 2.71 -12.61 -0.87
N ARG A 4 2.44 -11.94 0.24
CA ARG A 4 1.08 -11.70 0.76
C ARG A 4 0.71 -10.23 0.79
N VAL A 5 1.68 -9.33 0.77
CA VAL A 5 1.52 -7.88 0.75
C VAL A 5 1.93 -7.32 -0.61
N PHE A 6 1.08 -6.46 -1.18
CA PHE A 6 1.26 -5.88 -2.51
C PHE A 6 1.15 -4.36 -2.43
N THR A 7 2.22 -3.66 -2.75
CA THR A 7 2.30 -2.20 -2.73
C THR A 7 1.90 -1.57 -4.06
N PHE A 8 1.43 -0.32 -4.00
CA PHE A 8 1.10 0.49 -5.18
C PHE A 8 1.35 1.97 -4.88
N GLY A 9 1.78 2.75 -5.88
CA GLY A 9 2.06 4.19 -5.73
C GLY A 9 2.98 4.77 -6.80
N LYS A 10 2.86 6.08 -7.09
CA LYS A 10 3.74 6.84 -8.01
C LYS A 10 4.09 6.14 -9.33
N GLY A 11 3.10 5.58 -10.03
CA GLY A 11 3.36 4.89 -11.31
C GLY A 11 3.88 3.45 -11.17
N ARG A 12 4.01 2.92 -9.95
CA ARG A 12 4.48 1.55 -9.65
C ARG A 12 3.41 0.76 -8.94
N SER A 13 3.35 -0.54 -9.20
CA SER A 13 2.41 -1.46 -8.55
C SER A 13 2.94 -2.89 -8.60
N GLU A 14 2.84 -3.61 -7.49
CA GLU A 14 3.08 -5.06 -7.41
C GLU A 14 1.82 -5.88 -7.76
N GLY A 15 0.68 -5.21 -7.90
CA GLY A 15 -0.58 -5.78 -8.35
C GLY A 15 -0.99 -5.33 -9.76
N ASN A 16 -2.06 -5.93 -10.29
CA ASN A 16 -2.73 -5.46 -11.50
C ASN A 16 -4.22 -5.86 -11.50
N LYS A 17 -4.98 -5.37 -12.49
CA LYS A 17 -6.42 -5.66 -12.64
C LYS A 17 -6.78 -7.14 -12.76
N GLY A 18 -5.84 -7.99 -13.20
CA GLY A 18 -6.04 -9.45 -13.31
C GLY A 18 -6.04 -10.17 -11.97
N MET A 19 -5.48 -9.57 -10.92
CA MET A 19 -5.30 -10.18 -9.61
C MET A 19 -6.51 -9.98 -8.68
N LYS A 20 -7.73 -9.82 -9.21
CA LYS A 20 -8.96 -9.58 -8.42
C LYS A 20 -9.24 -10.67 -7.38
N SER A 21 -8.96 -11.93 -7.69
CA SER A 21 -9.17 -13.02 -6.75
C SER A 21 -8.20 -12.95 -5.55
N LEU A 22 -7.00 -12.40 -5.76
CA LEU A 22 -5.95 -12.30 -4.75
C LEU A 22 -5.98 -10.98 -3.98
N LEU A 23 -6.23 -9.85 -4.65
CA LEU A 23 -6.19 -8.50 -4.08
C LEU A 23 -7.59 -7.94 -3.76
N GLY A 24 -8.64 -8.66 -4.14
CA GLY A 24 -10.00 -8.13 -4.18
C GLY A 24 -10.21 -7.11 -5.29
N GLY A 25 -11.47 -6.73 -5.53
CA GLY A 25 -11.82 -5.78 -6.58
C GLY A 25 -11.25 -4.37 -6.39
N LYS A 26 -11.13 -3.91 -5.13
CA LYS A 26 -10.58 -2.58 -4.81
C LYS A 26 -9.05 -2.56 -4.95
N GLY A 27 -8.36 -3.53 -4.35
CA GLY A 27 -6.90 -3.63 -4.43
C GLY A 27 -6.41 -3.76 -5.87
N ALA A 28 -7.05 -4.64 -6.67
CA ALA A 28 -6.73 -4.81 -8.08
C ALA A 28 -6.97 -3.54 -8.91
N ASN A 29 -8.02 -2.77 -8.61
CA ASN A 29 -8.28 -1.51 -9.30
C ASN A 29 -7.32 -0.39 -8.87
N LEU A 30 -6.97 -0.29 -7.58
CA LEU A 30 -5.97 0.68 -7.09
C LEU A 30 -4.60 0.42 -7.69
N ALA A 31 -4.21 -0.85 -7.75
CA ALA A 31 -3.00 -1.32 -8.41
C ALA A 31 -2.98 -0.96 -9.91
N GLU A 32 -4.09 -1.17 -10.61
CA GLU A 32 -4.23 -0.78 -12.02
C GLU A 32 -4.13 0.75 -12.21
N MET A 33 -4.83 1.53 -11.37
CA MET A 33 -4.76 2.99 -11.45
C MET A 33 -3.33 3.50 -11.19
N ALA A 34 -2.62 2.89 -10.23
CA ALA A 34 -1.22 3.20 -9.99
C ALA A 34 -0.33 2.82 -11.17
N SER A 35 -0.52 1.65 -11.80
CA SER A 35 0.33 1.17 -12.90
C SER A 35 0.18 1.99 -14.19
N ILE A 36 -1.02 2.52 -14.47
CA ILE A 36 -1.26 3.39 -15.63
C ILE A 36 -0.89 4.87 -15.35
N GLY A 37 -0.30 5.17 -14.19
CA GLY A 37 0.22 6.50 -13.86
C GLY A 37 -0.83 7.50 -13.40
N LEU A 38 -2.03 7.07 -12.98
CA LEU A 38 -2.96 7.96 -12.30
C LEU A 38 -2.43 8.33 -10.92
N SER A 39 -2.67 9.56 -10.51
CA SER A 39 -2.31 10.07 -9.18
C SER A 39 -3.18 9.43 -8.11
N VAL A 40 -2.79 8.23 -7.67
CA VAL A 40 -3.33 7.56 -6.49
C VAL A 40 -2.37 7.70 -5.33
N PRO A 41 -2.85 7.96 -4.09
CA PRO A 41 -2.01 7.91 -2.91
C PRO A 41 -1.34 6.53 -2.78
N PRO A 42 -0.05 6.47 -2.42
CA PRO A 42 0.63 5.19 -2.23
C PRO A 42 -0.02 4.39 -1.10
N GLY A 43 0.00 3.07 -1.24
CA GLY A 43 -0.65 2.16 -0.31
C GLY A 43 -0.19 0.72 -0.50
N LEU A 44 -0.82 -0.18 0.27
CA LEU A 44 -0.61 -1.61 0.19
C LEU A 44 -1.94 -2.36 0.27
N THR A 45 -1.98 -3.56 -0.30
CA THR A 45 -3.08 -4.52 -0.21
C THR A 45 -2.57 -5.81 0.40
N ILE A 46 -3.24 -6.29 1.45
CA ILE A 46 -3.03 -7.62 2.01
C ILE A 46 -3.92 -8.60 1.24
N SER A 47 -3.33 -9.67 0.75
CA SER A 47 -4.02 -10.67 -0.08
C SER A 47 -5.18 -11.37 0.63
N THR A 48 -6.12 -11.88 -0.16
CA THR A 48 -7.21 -12.75 0.29
C THR A 48 -6.68 -14.07 0.85
N GLU A 49 -5.55 -14.58 0.34
CA GLU A 49 -4.85 -15.75 0.86
C GLU A 49 -4.34 -15.53 2.29
N ALA A 50 -3.77 -14.36 2.59
CA ALA A 50 -3.37 -14.02 3.96
C ALA A 50 -4.57 -13.99 4.93
N CYS A 51 -5.73 -13.53 4.45
CA CYS A 51 -6.98 -13.60 5.21
C CYS A 51 -7.42 -15.06 5.46
N GLN A 52 -7.32 -15.93 4.44
CA GLN A 52 -7.61 -17.35 4.59
C GLN A 52 -6.65 -18.02 5.61
N GLN A 53 -5.35 -17.73 5.53
CA GLN A 53 -4.35 -18.22 6.49
C GLN A 53 -4.69 -17.78 7.92
N TYR A 54 -5.03 -16.51 8.12
CA TYR A 54 -5.47 -15.99 9.41
C TYR A 54 -6.70 -16.75 9.94
N GLN A 55 -7.67 -17.05 9.08
CA GLN A 55 -8.88 -17.75 9.47
C GLN A 55 -8.62 -19.21 9.88
N VAL A 56 -7.77 -19.93 9.14
CA VAL A 56 -7.37 -21.32 9.42
C VAL A 56 -6.48 -21.41 10.66
N ALA A 57 -5.62 -20.41 10.89
CA ALA A 57 -4.76 -20.32 12.07
C ALA A 57 -5.51 -19.93 13.37
N GLY A 58 -6.84 -19.88 13.34
CA GLY A 58 -7.65 -19.54 14.52
C GLY A 58 -7.59 -18.05 14.87
N LYS A 59 -7.64 -17.18 13.86
CA LYS A 59 -7.56 -15.71 14.01
C LYS A 59 -6.20 -15.24 14.55
N LYS A 60 -5.14 -15.94 14.18
CA LYS A 60 -3.75 -15.53 14.46
C LYS A 60 -3.10 -15.11 13.16
N LEU A 61 -2.30 -14.05 13.20
CA LEU A 61 -1.53 -13.65 12.03
C LEU A 61 -0.54 -14.78 11.68
N PRO A 62 -0.51 -15.21 10.42
CA PRO A 62 0.48 -16.20 9.99
C PRO A 62 1.89 -15.61 10.12
N GLU A 63 2.84 -16.50 10.39
CA GLU A 63 4.25 -16.13 10.56
C GLU A 63 4.77 -15.34 9.35
N GLY A 64 5.56 -14.29 9.61
CA GLY A 64 6.15 -13.43 8.58
C GLY A 64 5.20 -12.37 8.00
N LEU A 65 3.88 -12.47 8.22
CA LEU A 65 2.94 -11.51 7.60
C LEU A 65 3.09 -10.10 8.17
N TRP A 66 3.41 -9.99 9.46
CA TRP A 66 3.60 -8.70 10.09
C TRP A 66 4.85 -7.99 9.54
N GLU A 67 5.93 -8.75 9.33
CA GLU A 67 7.17 -8.27 8.73
C GLU A 67 6.94 -7.79 7.29
N GLU A 68 6.20 -8.54 6.48
CA GLU A 68 5.80 -8.10 5.12
C GLU A 68 4.96 -6.81 5.14
N ILE A 69 4.08 -6.64 6.14
CA ILE A 69 3.30 -5.42 6.31
C ILE A 69 4.21 -4.23 6.64
N LEU A 70 5.19 -4.41 7.53
CA LEU A 70 6.17 -3.37 7.88
C LEU A 70 7.06 -2.98 6.69
N GLU A 71 7.45 -3.94 5.86
CA GLU A 71 8.16 -3.68 4.60
C GLU A 71 7.30 -2.84 3.63
N GLY A 72 6.02 -3.19 3.47
CA GLY A 72 5.07 -2.42 2.68
C GLY A 72 4.82 -1.02 3.24
N LEU A 73 4.76 -0.86 4.56
CA LEU A 73 4.66 0.45 5.22
C LEU A 73 5.89 1.30 4.95
N SER A 74 7.09 0.72 5.03
CA SER A 74 8.35 1.40 4.70
C SER A 74 8.37 1.92 3.26
N PHE A 75 7.75 1.20 2.31
CA PHE A 75 7.55 1.68 0.94
C PHE A 75 6.66 2.93 0.90
N ILE A 76 5.52 2.90 1.61
CA ILE A 76 4.57 4.01 1.67
C ILE A 76 5.20 5.25 2.30
N GLU A 77 5.91 5.10 3.42
CA GLU A 77 6.58 6.20 4.13
C GLU A 77 7.62 6.90 3.26
N ARG A 78 8.41 6.13 2.49
CA ARG A 78 9.37 6.68 1.52
C ARG A 78 8.69 7.44 0.39
N ASP A 79 7.55 6.97 -0.09
CA ASP A 79 6.82 7.63 -1.17
C ASP A 79 6.10 8.90 -0.69
N ILE A 80 5.57 8.91 0.54
CA ILE A 80 4.89 10.09 1.12
C ILE A 80 5.89 11.10 1.70
N GLY A 81 7.04 10.64 2.20
CA GLY A 81 8.00 11.48 2.94
C GLY A 81 7.59 11.74 4.39
N ALA A 82 6.79 10.86 4.99
CA ALA A 82 6.32 10.94 6.37
C ALA A 82 6.29 9.53 6.99
N SER A 83 6.54 9.43 8.30
CA SER A 83 6.48 8.15 9.02
C SER A 83 5.18 8.00 9.80
N LEU A 84 4.75 6.76 9.98
CA LEU A 84 3.59 6.42 10.78
C LEU A 84 3.83 6.80 12.25
N ALA A 85 2.86 7.49 12.86
CA ALA A 85 2.91 7.98 14.24
C ALA A 85 3.93 9.11 14.52
N ASP A 86 4.58 9.68 13.49
CA ASP A 86 5.23 10.98 13.64
C ASP A 86 4.15 12.07 13.77
N PRO A 87 4.24 12.97 14.77
CA PRO A 87 3.35 14.10 14.86
C PRO A 87 3.47 14.91 13.56
N PRO A 88 2.36 15.48 13.04
CA PRO A 88 2.41 16.23 11.80
C PRO A 88 3.40 17.39 11.98
N SER A 89 4.58 17.27 11.36
CA SER A 89 5.39 18.43 11.07
C SER A 89 4.56 19.25 10.10
N HIS A 90 3.99 20.36 10.56
CA HIS A 90 3.55 21.45 9.70
C HIS A 90 4.76 21.99 8.94
N SER A 91 5.31 21.21 8.00
CA SER A 91 6.22 21.71 6.98
C SER A 91 5.33 22.36 5.94
N SER A 92 5.17 23.67 6.14
CA SER A 92 4.77 24.66 5.17
C SER A 92 4.86 24.14 3.72
N SER A 93 3.72 24.08 3.04
CA SER A 93 3.71 24.25 1.60
C SER A 93 4.61 25.46 1.27
N PRO A 94 5.58 25.38 0.34
CA PRO A 94 6.19 26.59 -0.16
C PRO A 94 5.04 27.40 -0.77
N SER A 95 4.79 28.55 -0.17
CA SER A 95 3.88 29.58 -0.65
C SER A 95 4.02 29.71 -2.17
N ALA A 96 2.99 29.30 -2.89
CA ALA A 96 2.83 29.73 -4.27
C ALA A 96 2.87 31.28 -4.27
N PRO A 97 3.71 31.93 -5.11
CA PRO A 97 3.71 33.37 -5.19
C PRO A 97 2.32 33.84 -5.66
N ALA A 98 1.75 34.81 -4.95
CA ALA A 98 0.51 35.45 -5.35
C ALA A 98 0.66 36.03 -6.77
N PRO A 99 -0.33 35.85 -7.65
CA PRO A 99 -0.33 36.50 -8.96
C PRO A 99 -0.38 38.04 -8.80
N PRO A 100 0.12 38.78 -9.81
CA PRO A 100 0.37 40.23 -9.71
C PRO A 100 -0.88 41.07 -9.42
#